data_AF-E2NEF2-F1
#
_entry.id   AF-E2NEF2-F1
#
_cell.length_a   1.000
_cell.length_b   1.000
_cell.length_c   1.000
_cell.angle_alpha   90.00
_cell.angle_beta   90.00
_cell.angle_gamma   90.00
#
_symmetry.space_group_name_H-M   'P 1'
#
loop_
_entity.id
_entity.type
_entity.pdbx_description
1 polymer ?
#
loop_
_entity_poly.entity_id
_entity_poly.type
_entity_poly.pdbx_seq_one_letter_code
_entity_poly.pdbx_strand_id
1 'polypeptide(L)'
;MKLSLKLMIAVTLCALDLSVGWAQRQYPGSPGLPEDVVWMREIYRTLDLTKDTNGALYYPVEPQGNKMNLFATVFRLLAQKKIPAYEYQLDGTERFQKDAEVTFRDVLDRFQIYYELKKVANRRDSVLSISNSDIPSADVLSYFVKGGMVF
;
A
#
# COMPACT_ATOMS: atom_id res chain seq x y z
N MET A 1 -16.86 9.40 -15.76
CA MET A 1 -16.81 9.32 -14.28
C MET A 1 -15.84 8.19 -13.94
N LYS A 2 -14.59 8.49 -13.56
CA LYS A 2 -13.56 7.48 -13.29
C LYS A 2 -13.29 7.45 -11.79
N LEU A 3 -13.69 6.36 -11.12
CA LEU A 3 -13.27 6.06 -9.75
C LEU A 3 -11.84 5.52 -9.80
N SER A 4 -10.94 6.14 -9.06
CA SER A 4 -9.55 5.68 -8.87
C SER A 4 -9.39 5.42 -7.37
N LEU A 5 -9.41 4.15 -6.93
CA LEU A 5 -8.97 3.84 -5.57
C LEU A 5 -7.44 3.66 -5.50
N LYS A 6 -6.90 3.92 -4.31
CA LYS A 6 -5.49 3.88 -3.96
C LYS A 6 -5.24 2.77 -2.95
N LEU A 7 -4.10 2.09 -3.08
CA LEU A 7 -3.74 0.92 -2.28
C LEU A 7 -2.32 1.10 -1.71
N MET A 8 -2.15 0.97 -0.39
CA MET A 8 -0.91 1.19 0.35
C MET A 8 -0.58 0.00 1.28
N ILE A 9 0.68 -0.11 1.70
CA ILE A 9 1.40 -1.37 1.94
C ILE A 9 2.39 -1.21 3.12
N ALA A 10 2.31 -2.00 4.21
CA ALA A 10 3.22 -1.88 5.38
C ALA A 10 3.63 -3.18 6.16
N VAL A 11 4.88 -3.67 6.04
CA VAL A 11 5.42 -4.87 6.76
C VAL A 11 5.52 -4.67 8.30
N THR A 12 5.17 -5.68 9.11
CA THR A 12 5.11 -5.63 10.60
C THR A 12 6.14 -6.50 11.33
N LEU A 13 6.69 -6.01 12.45
CA LEU A 13 7.25 -6.82 13.55
C LEU A 13 6.86 -6.18 14.91
N CYS A 14 6.49 -7.02 15.87
CA CYS A 14 5.79 -6.66 17.10
C CYS A 14 6.74 -6.56 18.30
N ALA A 15 6.65 -5.49 19.10
CA ALA A 15 7.04 -5.46 20.51
C ALA A 15 6.23 -4.36 21.24
N LEU A 16 5.63 -4.73 22.37
CA LEU A 16 4.84 -3.87 23.25
C LEU A 16 5.78 -3.05 24.14
N ASP A 17 5.64 -1.73 24.17
CA ASP A 17 5.99 -0.89 25.31
C ASP A 17 5.05 0.33 25.38
N LEU A 18 4.36 0.46 26.52
CA LEU A 18 3.41 1.53 26.81
C LEU A 18 4.11 2.61 27.64
N SER A 19 4.26 3.82 27.11
CA SER A 19 4.55 5.01 27.91
C SER A 19 4.10 6.32 27.24
N VAL A 20 3.24 7.04 27.98
CA VAL A 20 3.01 8.50 27.99
C VAL A 20 2.65 9.20 26.66
N GLY A 21 1.34 9.39 26.47
CA GLY A 21 0.80 10.74 26.65
C GLY A 21 0.49 11.62 25.44
N TRP A 22 0.53 11.15 24.19
CA TRP A 22 -0.07 11.84 23.05
C TRP A 22 -0.44 10.76 22.04
N ALA A 23 -1.66 10.81 21.47
CA ALA A 23 -2.16 9.78 20.56
C ALA A 23 -1.36 9.78 19.25
N GLN A 24 -0.15 9.27 19.29
CA GLN A 24 0.70 9.04 18.15
C GLN A 24 0.17 7.83 17.42
N ARG A 25 -0.34 8.03 16.20
CA ARG A 25 -0.62 6.93 15.28
C ARG A 25 0.71 6.35 14.85
N GLN A 26 1.29 5.49 15.68
CA GLN A 26 2.43 4.69 15.29
C GLN A 26 2.00 3.80 14.13
N TYR A 27 2.78 3.82 13.04
CA TYR A 27 2.55 2.90 11.95
C TYR A 27 2.93 1.50 12.40
N PRO A 28 2.30 0.46 11.84
CA PRO A 28 2.73 -0.91 12.09
C PRO A 28 4.22 -1.05 11.73
N GLY A 29 5.08 -1.30 12.72
CA GLY A 29 6.53 -1.44 12.53
C GLY A 29 7.36 -0.14 12.60
N SER A 30 6.79 0.98 13.03
CA SER A 30 7.58 2.19 13.32
C SER A 30 8.61 1.93 14.44
N PRO A 31 9.88 2.35 14.28
CA PRO A 31 10.81 2.38 15.39
C PRO A 31 10.24 3.27 16.50
N GLY A 32 10.42 2.87 17.76
CA GLY A 32 10.15 3.73 18.90
C GLY A 32 10.92 5.03 18.73
N LEU A 33 10.29 6.16 19.09
CA LEU A 33 10.97 7.44 18.99
C LEU A 33 12.16 7.47 19.96
N PRO A 34 13.31 8.03 19.53
CA PRO A 34 14.38 8.36 20.46
C PRO A 34 13.86 9.26 21.59
N GLU A 35 14.35 9.05 22.81
CA GLU A 35 13.90 9.80 24.00
C GLU A 35 14.24 11.30 23.92
N ASP A 36 15.19 11.69 23.07
CA ASP A 36 15.66 13.05 22.85
C ASP A 36 14.89 13.81 21.76
N VAL A 37 13.88 13.18 21.13
CA VAL A 37 13.03 13.85 20.14
C VAL A 37 12.16 14.89 20.82
N VAL A 38 12.38 16.16 20.46
CA VAL A 38 11.61 17.28 21.01
C VAL A 38 10.35 17.52 20.17
N TRP A 39 10.39 17.22 18.87
CA TRP A 39 9.28 17.48 17.96
C TRP A 39 9.23 16.53 16.78
N MET A 40 8.02 16.06 16.47
CA MET A 40 7.71 15.30 15.26
C MET A 40 6.67 16.04 14.43
N ARG A 41 6.90 16.12 13.12
CA ARG A 41 5.93 16.62 12.16
C ARG A 41 5.55 15.54 11.15
N GLU A 42 4.25 15.28 11.04
CA GLU A 42 3.69 14.49 9.94
C GLU A 42 3.41 15.39 8.73
N ILE A 43 3.80 14.93 7.54
CA ILE A 43 3.67 15.67 6.28
C ILE A 43 2.98 14.79 5.24
N TYR A 44 1.88 15.31 4.70
CA TYR A 44 1.16 14.70 3.59
C TYR A 44 1.60 15.36 2.28
N ARG A 45 1.98 14.55 1.31
CA ARG A 45 2.41 15.01 -0.01
C ARG A 45 1.66 14.26 -1.10
N THR A 46 1.34 14.97 -2.17
CA THR A 46 0.84 14.36 -3.39
C THR A 46 1.98 14.31 -4.39
N LEU A 47 2.31 13.10 -4.84
CA LEU A 47 3.28 12.86 -5.89
C LEU A 47 2.53 12.65 -7.19
N ASP A 48 2.68 13.60 -8.11
CA ASP A 48 2.05 13.60 -9.43
C ASP A 48 2.91 12.83 -10.44
N LEU A 49 2.37 11.76 -11.01
CA LEU A 49 3.09 10.87 -11.93
C LEU A 49 3.09 11.36 -13.38
N THR A 50 2.32 12.42 -13.68
CA THR A 50 2.32 13.05 -15.00
C THR A 50 3.57 13.89 -15.26
N LYS A 51 4.35 14.18 -14.20
CA LYS A 51 5.60 14.93 -14.29
C LYS A 51 6.76 14.02 -14.68
N ASP A 52 7.54 14.45 -15.66
CA ASP A 52 8.70 13.70 -16.17
C ASP A 52 9.72 13.31 -15.08
N THR A 53 9.90 14.16 -14.07
CA THR A 53 10.79 13.88 -12.93
C THR A 53 10.41 12.61 -12.16
N ASN A 54 9.13 12.22 -12.23
CA ASN A 54 8.58 11.06 -11.55
C ASN A 54 8.38 9.88 -12.51
N GLY A 55 8.84 9.98 -13.77
CA GLY A 55 8.64 8.96 -14.79
C GLY A 55 9.18 7.58 -14.38
N ALA A 56 10.24 7.51 -13.59
CA ALA A 56 10.78 6.26 -13.05
C ALA A 56 9.80 5.51 -12.11
N LEU A 57 8.86 6.22 -11.49
CA LEU A 57 7.84 5.63 -10.62
C LEU A 57 6.63 5.12 -11.41
N TYR A 58 6.44 5.58 -12.64
CA TYR A 58 5.29 5.28 -13.51
C TYR A 58 5.62 4.26 -14.61
N TYR A 59 6.81 4.35 -15.21
CA TYR A 59 7.23 3.49 -16.31
C TYR A 59 8.08 2.29 -15.84
N PRO A 60 7.97 1.12 -16.51
CA PRO A 60 7.04 0.83 -17.59
C PRO A 60 5.60 0.68 -17.08
N VAL A 61 4.62 1.09 -17.90
CA VAL A 61 3.19 1.00 -17.55
C VAL A 61 2.78 -0.46 -17.35
N GLU A 62 3.17 -1.32 -18.29
CA GLU A 62 3.03 -2.77 -18.15
C GLU A 62 4.34 -3.37 -17.64
N PRO A 63 4.30 -4.23 -16.60
CA PRO A 63 5.50 -4.90 -16.11
C PRO A 63 6.17 -5.77 -17.18
N GLN A 64 7.46 -5.52 -17.44
CA GLN A 64 8.27 -6.24 -18.43
C GLN A 64 9.44 -6.96 -17.74
N GLY A 65 9.33 -8.27 -17.59
CA GLY A 65 10.35 -9.10 -16.93
C GLY A 65 10.60 -8.64 -15.48
N ASN A 66 11.79 -8.11 -15.21
CA ASN A 66 12.17 -7.58 -13.89
C ASN A 66 11.93 -6.07 -13.73
N LYS A 67 11.52 -5.37 -14.79
CA LYS A 67 11.22 -3.93 -14.73
C LYS A 67 9.73 -3.75 -14.47
N MET A 68 9.40 -3.04 -13.41
CA MET A 68 8.03 -2.72 -13.03
C MET A 68 8.01 -1.37 -12.34
N ASN A 69 6.90 -0.66 -12.48
CA ASN A 69 6.68 0.60 -11.78
C ASN A 69 6.36 0.38 -10.29
N LEU A 70 6.27 1.47 -9.53
CA LEU A 70 6.03 1.38 -8.09
C LEU A 70 4.68 0.72 -7.77
N PHE A 71 3.62 1.10 -8.51
CA PHE A 71 2.28 0.55 -8.29
C PHE A 71 2.23 -0.97 -8.49
N ALA A 72 2.77 -1.48 -9.60
CA ALA A 72 2.81 -2.92 -9.87
C ALA A 72 3.65 -3.67 -8.83
N THR A 73 4.75 -3.07 -8.35
CA THR A 73 5.55 -3.64 -7.26
C THR A 73 4.71 -3.80 -6.01
N VAL A 74 4.07 -2.71 -5.59
CA VAL A 74 3.16 -2.62 -4.45
C VAL A 74 2.06 -3.68 -4.60
N PHE A 75 1.32 -3.65 -5.69
CA PHE A 75 0.23 -4.58 -5.99
C PHE A 75 0.65 -6.05 -5.89
N ARG A 76 1.83 -6.43 -6.42
CA ARG A 76 2.36 -7.79 -6.31
C ARG A 76 2.72 -8.18 -4.88
N LEU A 77 3.29 -7.27 -4.10
CA LEU A 77 3.60 -7.54 -2.70
C LEU A 77 2.30 -7.78 -1.91
N LEU A 78 1.20 -7.12 -2.26
CA LEU A 78 -0.12 -7.32 -1.62
C LEU A 78 -0.73 -8.66 -2.00
N ALA A 79 -0.61 -9.03 -3.27
CA ALA A 79 -0.99 -10.36 -3.74
C ALA A 79 -0.25 -11.47 -2.97
N GLN A 80 1.02 -11.22 -2.64
CA GLN A 80 1.86 -12.13 -1.84
C GLN A 80 1.60 -12.05 -0.33
N LYS A 81 0.68 -11.18 0.13
CA LYS A 81 0.44 -10.88 1.56
C LYS A 81 1.71 -10.50 2.33
N LYS A 82 2.72 -9.95 1.65
CA LYS A 82 3.93 -9.47 2.32
C LYS A 82 3.68 -8.22 3.11
N ILE A 83 2.58 -7.54 2.82
CA ILE A 83 2.13 -6.36 3.51
C ILE A 83 0.60 -6.37 3.68
N PRO A 84 0.10 -5.68 4.70
CA PRO A 84 -1.30 -5.34 4.87
C PRO A 84 -1.64 -4.12 4.02
N ALA A 85 -2.90 -4.07 3.59
CA ALA A 85 -3.56 -2.88 3.09
C ALA A 85 -4.69 -2.51 4.04
N TYR A 86 -4.93 -1.23 4.21
CA TYR A 86 -6.01 -0.71 5.06
C TYR A 86 -6.96 0.14 4.22
N GLU A 87 -8.22 0.16 4.62
CA GLU A 87 -9.20 1.03 3.98
C GLU A 87 -8.95 2.49 4.36
N TYR A 88 -8.85 3.35 3.35
CA TYR A 88 -8.86 4.79 3.54
C TYR A 88 -10.29 5.31 3.56
N GLN A 89 -10.73 5.77 4.73
CA GLN A 89 -12.07 6.33 4.90
C GLN A 89 -12.09 7.80 4.43
N LEU A 90 -13.18 8.20 3.77
CA LEU A 90 -13.38 9.56 3.23
C LEU A 90 -13.49 10.64 4.32
N ASP A 91 -13.67 10.23 5.57
CA ASP A 91 -13.68 11.10 6.74
C ASP A 91 -12.26 11.60 7.12
N GLY A 92 -11.22 11.07 6.46
CA GLY A 92 -9.82 11.41 6.73
C GLY A 92 -9.25 10.71 7.96
N THR A 93 -10.00 9.79 8.58
CA THR A 93 -9.53 9.01 9.72
C THR A 93 -8.66 7.86 9.24
N GLU A 94 -7.38 7.88 9.61
CA GLU A 94 -6.47 6.77 9.33
C GLU A 94 -6.61 5.70 10.41
N ARG A 95 -6.99 4.48 10.00
CA ARG A 95 -7.14 3.34 10.89
C ARG A 95 -6.21 2.21 10.44
N PHE A 96 -5.10 2.03 11.15
CA PHE A 96 -4.13 0.96 10.91
C PHE A 96 -4.33 -0.24 11.85
N GLN A 97 -5.58 -0.55 12.16
CA GLN A 97 -5.96 -1.66 13.04
C GLN A 97 -6.39 -2.87 12.19
N LYS A 98 -6.31 -4.07 12.77
CA LYS A 98 -6.66 -5.33 12.08
C LYS A 98 -8.11 -5.37 11.58
N ASP A 99 -9.01 -4.60 12.19
CA ASP A 99 -10.42 -4.52 11.78
C ASP A 99 -10.63 -3.67 10.51
N ALA A 100 -9.69 -2.79 10.19
CA ALA A 100 -9.67 -1.97 8.98
C ALA A 100 -8.79 -2.55 7.86
N GLU A 101 -8.20 -3.73 8.09
CA GLU A 101 -7.37 -4.42 7.10
C GLU A 101 -8.24 -4.97 5.96
N VAL A 102 -7.84 -4.72 4.73
CA VAL A 102 -8.55 -5.13 3.52
C VAL A 102 -7.81 -6.30 2.89
N THR A 103 -8.54 -7.36 2.54
CA THR A 103 -7.91 -8.50 1.86
C THR A 103 -7.63 -8.16 0.40
N PHE A 104 -6.59 -8.78 -0.17
CA PHE A 104 -6.27 -8.58 -1.58
C PHE A 104 -7.45 -8.93 -2.52
N ARG A 105 -8.31 -9.88 -2.13
CA ARG A 105 -9.51 -10.20 -2.90
C ARG A 105 -10.52 -9.05 -2.90
N ASP A 106 -10.77 -8.45 -1.73
CA ASP A 106 -11.68 -7.30 -1.62
C ASP A 106 -11.23 -6.13 -2.49
N VAL A 107 -9.91 -5.93 -2.60
CA VAL A 107 -9.33 -4.96 -3.53
C VAL A 107 -9.74 -5.32 -4.96
N LEU A 108 -9.41 -6.52 -5.44
CA LEU A 108 -9.73 -6.93 -6.82
C LEU A 108 -11.21 -6.76 -7.14
N ASP A 109 -12.08 -7.18 -6.22
CA ASP A 109 -13.54 -7.10 -6.39
C ASP A 109 -14.03 -5.64 -6.44
N ARG A 110 -13.54 -4.75 -5.55
CA ARG A 110 -13.91 -3.32 -5.51
C ARG A 110 -13.52 -2.57 -6.77
N PHE A 111 -12.38 -2.93 -7.36
CA PHE A 111 -11.86 -2.30 -8.56
C PHE A 111 -12.28 -3.02 -9.85
N GLN A 112 -13.03 -4.11 -9.74
CA GLN A 112 -13.40 -4.97 -10.87
C GLN A 112 -12.18 -5.44 -11.68
N ILE A 113 -11.05 -5.70 -11.00
CA ILE A 113 -9.83 -6.22 -11.62
C ILE A 113 -10.02 -7.72 -11.84
N TYR A 114 -9.85 -8.17 -13.08
CA TYR A 114 -9.97 -9.58 -13.41
C TYR A 114 -8.86 -10.40 -12.75
N TYR A 115 -9.22 -11.59 -12.27
CA TYR A 115 -8.27 -12.53 -11.70
C TYR A 115 -8.72 -13.98 -11.98
N GLU A 116 -7.74 -14.87 -12.09
CA GLU A 116 -7.95 -16.30 -12.24
C GLU A 116 -7.72 -17.04 -10.92
N LEU A 117 -8.56 -18.03 -10.63
CA LEU A 117 -8.33 -18.96 -9.54
C LEU A 117 -7.57 -20.17 -10.05
N LYS A 118 -6.25 -20.19 -9.85
CA LYS A 118 -5.44 -21.37 -10.20
C LYS A 118 -5.46 -22.36 -9.05
N LYS A 119 -5.98 -23.55 -9.32
CA LYS A 119 -5.83 -24.70 -8.41
C LYS A 119 -4.40 -25.20 -8.50
N VAL A 120 -3.64 -25.02 -7.44
CA VAL A 120 -2.28 -25.58 -7.37
C VAL A 120 -2.42 -27.05 -6.98
N ALA A 121 -1.94 -27.96 -7.83
CA ALA A 121 -2.11 -29.42 -7.66
C ALA A 121 -1.63 -29.96 -6.29
N ASN A 122 -0.78 -29.21 -5.58
CA ASN A 122 -0.18 -29.58 -4.30
C ASN A 122 -0.71 -28.79 -3.08
N ARG A 123 -1.78 -27.99 -3.25
CA ARG A 123 -2.45 -27.27 -2.15
C ARG A 123 -3.97 -27.34 -2.32
N ARG A 124 -4.70 -27.46 -1.21
CA ARG A 124 -6.18 -27.36 -1.22
C ARG A 124 -6.65 -25.94 -1.58
N ASP A 125 -5.77 -24.95 -1.42
CA ASP A 125 -6.08 -23.55 -1.64
C ASP A 125 -5.89 -23.15 -3.10
N SER A 126 -6.90 -22.45 -3.64
CA SER A 126 -6.80 -21.79 -4.95
C SER A 126 -5.97 -20.52 -4.79
N VAL A 127 -4.93 -20.36 -5.62
CA VAL A 127 -4.09 -19.16 -5.63
C VAL A 127 -4.68 -18.17 -6.64
N LEU A 128 -4.84 -16.92 -6.22
CA LEU A 128 -5.22 -15.82 -7.10
C LEU A 128 -4.04 -15.54 -8.06
N SER A 129 -4.27 -15.75 -9.34
CA SER A 129 -3.33 -15.48 -10.43
C SER A 129 -3.85 -14.31 -11.25
N ILE A 130 -2.99 -13.34 -11.53
CA ILE A 130 -3.35 -12.12 -12.26
C ILE A 130 -2.34 -11.93 -13.39
N SER A 131 -2.82 -11.56 -14.58
CA SER A 131 -1.92 -11.23 -15.70
C SER A 131 -1.32 -9.85 -15.50
N ASN A 132 -0.12 -9.62 -16.05
CA ASN A 132 0.50 -8.29 -15.99
C ASN A 132 -0.36 -7.21 -16.67
N SER A 133 -1.13 -7.58 -17.71
CA SER A 133 -2.02 -6.67 -18.44
C SER A 133 -3.27 -6.29 -17.65
N ASP A 134 -3.67 -7.10 -16.66
CA ASP A 134 -4.85 -6.80 -15.82
C ASP A 134 -4.52 -5.81 -14.69
N ILE A 135 -3.24 -5.51 -14.46
CA ILE A 135 -2.81 -4.55 -13.44
C ILE A 135 -3.09 -3.14 -13.96
N PRO A 136 -3.94 -2.33 -13.29
CA PRO A 136 -4.38 -1.02 -13.78
C PRO A 136 -3.35 0.09 -13.53
N SER A 137 -2.06 -0.19 -13.82
CA SER A 137 -0.97 0.78 -13.68
C SER A 137 -1.21 2.08 -14.46
N ALA A 138 -1.84 1.98 -15.63
CA ALA A 138 -2.09 3.13 -16.50
C ALA A 138 -3.05 4.15 -15.87
N ASP A 139 -4.01 3.70 -15.06
CA ASP A 139 -5.01 4.56 -14.41
C ASP A 139 -4.50 5.22 -13.12
N VAL A 140 -3.29 4.88 -12.65
CA VAL A 140 -2.70 5.46 -11.45
C VAL A 140 -1.89 6.70 -11.82
N LEU A 141 -2.43 7.88 -11.51
CA LEU A 141 -1.83 9.17 -11.89
C LEU A 141 -1.14 9.90 -10.73
N SER A 142 -1.40 9.52 -9.48
CA SER A 142 -0.77 10.16 -8.33
C SER A 142 -0.70 9.25 -7.11
N TYR A 143 0.32 9.45 -6.28
CA TYR A 143 0.42 8.86 -4.95
C TYR A 143 0.16 9.90 -3.88
N PHE A 144 -0.58 9.51 -2.84
CA PHE A 144 -0.61 10.27 -1.59
C PHE A 144 0.38 9.60 -0.65
N VAL A 145 1.40 10.35 -0.24
CA VAL A 145 2.49 9.86 0.61
C VAL A 145 2.42 10.60 1.93
N LYS A 146 2.42 9.84 3.01
CA LYS A 146 2.60 10.35 4.36
C LYS A 146 4.05 10.12 4.78
N GLY A 147 4.72 11.16 5.24
CA GLY A 147 6.07 11.10 5.79
C GLY A 147 6.13 11.70 7.19
N GLY A 148 7.05 11.20 8.01
CA GLY A 148 7.38 11.79 9.31
C GLY A 148 8.74 12.48 9.24
N MET A 149 8.86 13.65 9.86
CA MET A 149 10.13 14.30 10.12
C MET A 149 10.28 14.48 11.63
N VAL A 150 11.43 14.05 12.13
CA VAL A 150 11.80 14.07 13.53
C VAL A 150 12.91 15.10 13.70
N PHE A 151 12.89 15.86 14.78
CA PHE A 151 13.78 16.97 15.02
C PHE A 151 14.15 17.12 16.50
#